data_AF-C0BBM2-F1
#
_entry.id   AF-C0BBM2-F1
#
_cell.length_a   1.000
_cell.length_b   1.000
_cell.length_c   1.000
_cell.angle_alpha   90.00
_cell.angle_beta   90.00
_cell.angle_gamma   90.00
#
_symmetry.space_group_name_H-M   'P 1'
#
loop_
_entity.id
_entity.type
_entity.pdbx_description
1 polymer ?
#
loop_
_entity_poly.entity_id
_entity_poly.type
_entity_poly.pdbx_seq_one_letter_code
_entity_poly.pdbx_strand_id
1 'polypeptide(L)' 'MEDWDFIANYCLVNPDEILDTYSQKVWWNCKRSSEHKYPLSPADKVFYQKRHRESCPYCKGRRRKKKFF' A
#
# COMPACT_ATOMS: atom_id res chain seq x y z
N MET A 1 -9.02 6.31 -5.45
CA MET A 1 -9.34 6.30 -4.01
C MET A 1 -9.54 4.90 -3.43
N GLU A 2 -9.68 3.84 -4.24
CA GLU A 2 -9.94 2.46 -3.74
C GLU A 2 -8.82 1.85 -2.90
N ASP A 3 -7.58 2.32 -3.02
CA ASP A 3 -6.42 1.73 -2.34
C ASP A 3 -6.19 2.30 -0.92
N TRP A 4 -6.87 3.36 -0.51
CA TRP A 4 -6.64 4.00 0.79
C TRP A 4 -7.38 3.26 1.91
N ASP A 5 -6.71 2.96 3.02
CA ASP A 5 -7.40 2.41 4.20
C ASP A 5 -7.82 3.54 5.16
N PHE A 6 -9.06 3.99 5.04
CA PHE A 6 -9.60 5.07 5.87
C PHE A 6 -9.60 4.73 7.36
N ILE A 7 -9.88 3.47 7.72
CA ILE A 7 -9.98 3.05 9.12
C ILE A 7 -8.58 3.02 9.73
N ALA A 8 -7.61 2.41 9.03
CA ALA A 8 -6.25 2.31 9.54
C ALA A 8 -5.53 3.66 9.60
N ASN A 9 -5.89 4.60 8.72
CA ASN A 9 -5.26 5.93 8.68
C ASN A 9 -6.00 7.01 9.48
N TYR A 10 -7.20 6.74 10.01
CA TYR A 10 -8.08 7.73 10.65
C TYR A 10 -7.37 8.57 11.73
N CYS A 11 -6.59 7.93 12.60
CA CYS A 11 -5.83 8.63 13.66
C CYS A 11 -4.36 8.90 13.30
N LEU A 12 -3.90 8.46 12.11
CA LEU A 12 -2.49 8.55 11.73
C LEU A 12 -2.18 9.80 10.91
N VAL A 13 -3.09 10.19 10.02
CA VAL A 13 -2.81 11.27 9.07
C VAL A 13 -4.11 11.91 8.59
N ASN A 14 -4.09 13.23 8.44
CA ASN A 14 -5.15 13.98 7.80
C ASN A 14 -5.02 13.84 6.27
N PRO A 15 -6.00 13.26 5.54
CA PRO A 15 -5.92 13.06 4.10
C PRO A 15 -5.67 14.34 3.30
N ASP A 16 -6.13 15.49 3.79
CA ASP A 16 -5.98 16.79 3.12
C ASP A 16 -4.55 17.35 3.21
N GLU A 17 -3.74 16.82 4.12
CA GLU A 17 -2.33 17.22 4.32
C GLU A 17 -1.36 16.29 3.59
N ILE A 18 -1.88 15.27 2.89
CA ILE A 18 -1.05 14.28 2.19
C ILE A 18 -0.77 14.73 0.77
N LEU A 19 0.49 15.04 0.51
CA LEU A 19 1.00 15.30 -0.83
C LEU A 19 1.60 14.04 -1.46
N ASP A 20 1.73 14.05 -2.80
CA ASP A 20 2.41 12.99 -3.55
C ASP A 20 3.86 12.78 -3.11
N THR A 21 4.51 13.78 -2.52
CA THR A 21 5.88 13.72 -2.02
C THR A 21 5.97 13.25 -0.57
N TYR A 22 4.84 12.94 0.07
CA TYR A 22 4.80 12.54 1.46
C TYR A 22 5.57 11.23 1.68
N SER A 23 6.55 11.28 2.59
CA SER A 23 7.52 10.20 2.81
C SER A 23 7.13 9.27 3.95
N GLN A 24 6.20 9.66 4.82
CA GLN A 24 5.77 8.79 5.91
C GLN A 24 4.85 7.68 5.39
N LYS A 25 4.91 6.54 6.06
CA LYS A 25 4.15 5.35 5.67
C LYS A 25 2.70 5.48 6.14
N VAL A 26 1.80 5.18 5.23
CA VAL A 26 0.36 5.13 5.47
C VAL A 26 -0.16 3.78 4.98
N TRP A 27 -1.34 3.39 5.43
CA TRP A 27 -1.89 2.07 5.14
C TRP A 27 -2.66 2.06 3.82
N TRP A 28 -2.34 1.07 2.99
CA TRP A 28 -2.99 0.84 1.71
C TRP A 28 -3.64 -0.54 1.67
N ASN A 29 -4.82 -0.58 1.06
CA ASN A 29 -5.50 -1.79 0.62
C ASN A 29 -4.94 -2.25 -0.73
N CYS A 30 -4.83 -3.56 -0.93
CA CYS A 30 -4.40 -4.13 -2.19
C CYS A 30 -5.57 -4.30 -3.17
N LYS A 31 -5.39 -3.84 -4.41
CA LYS A 31 -6.35 -4.06 -5.51
C LYS A 31 -6.63 -5.52 -5.86
N ARG A 32 -5.68 -6.42 -5.59
CA ARG A 32 -5.78 -7.84 -5.97
C ARG A 32 -6.45 -8.71 -4.90
N SER A 33 -6.41 -8.30 -3.64
CA SER A 33 -7.00 -9.04 -2.53
C SER A 33 -7.34 -8.07 -1.41
N SER A 34 -8.59 -8.10 -0.97
CA SER A 34 -9.09 -7.32 0.18
C SER A 34 -8.43 -7.73 1.51
N GLU A 35 -7.80 -8.90 1.57
CA GLU A 35 -7.09 -9.37 2.77
C GLU A 35 -5.71 -8.71 2.93
N HIS A 36 -5.14 -8.18 1.85
CA HIS A 36 -3.80 -7.61 1.89
C HIS A 36 -3.85 -6.12 2.22
N LYS A 37 -3.40 -5.79 3.43
CA LYS A 37 -3.16 -4.41 3.90
C LYS A 37 -1.68 -4.21 4.13
N TYR A 38 -1.10 -3.10 3.66
CA TYR A 38 0.34 -2.87 3.77
C TYR A 38 0.70 -1.40 3.95
N PRO A 39 1.75 -1.09 4.73
CA PRO A 39 2.24 0.26 4.88
C PRO A 39 3.17 0.65 3.73
N LEU A 40 2.95 1.81 3.13
CA LEU A 40 3.82 2.38 2.09
C LEU A 40 3.69 3.91 2.10
N SER A 41 4.75 4.63 1.74
CA SER A 41 4.64 6.08 1.57
C SER A 41 3.84 6.43 0.30
N PRO A 42 3.08 7.53 0.29
CA PRO A 42 2.49 8.08 -0.94
C PRO A 42 3.53 8.33 -2.05
N ALA A 43 4.72 8.83 -1.70
CA ALA A 43 5.81 9.03 -2.65
C ALA A 43 6.23 7.73 -3.34
N ASP A 44 6.44 6.66 -2.57
CA ASP A 44 6.74 5.35 -3.14
C ASP A 44 5.56 4.79 -3.95
N LYS A 45 4.33 4.97 -3.48
CA LYS A 45 3.12 4.53 -4.18
C LYS A 45 3.04 5.14 -5.58
N VAL A 46 3.25 6.46 -5.69
CA VAL A 46 3.32 7.19 -6.96
C VAL A 46 4.47 6.66 -7.83
N PHE A 47 5.64 6.41 -7.25
CA PHE A 47 6.77 5.83 -7.97
C PHE A 47 6.47 4.44 -8.55
N TYR A 48 5.81 3.55 -7.80
CA TYR A 48 5.37 2.24 -8.30
C TYR A 48 4.35 2.39 -9.43
N GLN A 49 3.38 3.30 -9.28
CA GLN A 49 2.37 3.59 -10.29
C GLN A 49 2.99 4.08 -11.60
N LYS A 50 3.93 5.04 -11.53
CA LYS A 50 4.66 5.57 -12.70
C LYS A 50 5.47 4.50 -13.43
N ARG A 51 5.91 3.45 -12.72
CA ARG A 51 6.65 2.32 -13.29
C ARG A 51 5.75 1.17 -13.75
N HIS A 52 4.43 1.32 -13.66
CA HIS A 52 3.45 0.25 -13.92
C HIS A 52 3.76 -1.04 -13.13
N ARG A 53 4.20 -0.88 -11.88
CA ARG A 53 4.54 -1.99 -10.98
C ARG A 53 3.61 -2.04 -9.78
N GLU A 54 3.50 -3.22 -9.21
CA GLU A 54 2.71 -3.42 -8.00
C GLU A 54 3.49 -3.01 -6.76
N SER A 55 2.84 -2.23 -5.91
CA SER A 55 3.37 -1.76 -4.65
C SER A 55 3.11 -2.72 -3.48
N CYS A 56 2.12 -3.61 -3.61
CA CYS A 56 1.74 -4.53 -2.55
C CYS A 56 2.84 -5.59 -2.32
N PRO A 57 3.45 -5.67 -1.12
CA PRO A 57 4.52 -6.63 -0.83
C PRO A 57 4.02 -8.07 -0.84
N TYR A 58 2.75 -8.31 -0.49
CA TYR A 58 2.14 -9.65 -0.55
C TYR A 58 1.97 -10.16 -1.99
N CYS A 59 1.66 -9.26 -2.92
CA CYS A 59 1.59 -9.58 -4.34
C CYS A 59 2.97 -9.64 -4.99
N LYS A 60 3.88 -8.77 -4.51
CA LYS A 60 5.28 -8.68 -4.92
C LYS A 60 6.07 -9.83 -4.28
N GLY A 61 6.11 -10.96 -4.99
CA GLY A 61 6.80 -12.15 -4.52
C GLY A 61 5.88 -13.34 -4.37
N ARG A 62 5.12 -13.64 -5.44
CA ARG A 62 4.46 -14.95 -5.66
C ARG A 62 5.41 -16.17 -5.60
N ARG A 63 6.58 -16.06 -4.97
CA ARG A 63 7.31 -17.19 -4.37
C ARG A 63 6.73 -17.45 -2.99
N ARG A 64 5.49 -17.96 -2.92
CA ARG A 64 5.05 -18.69 -1.71
C ARG A 64 6.05 -19.85 -1.55
N LYS A 65 6.90 -19.84 -0.52
CA LYS A 65 7.38 -21.10 0.02
C LYS A 65 6.11 -21.80 0.53
N LYS A 66 5.62 -22.80 -0.19
CA LYS A 66 4.61 -23.71 0.33
C LYS A 66 5.15 -24.19 1.68
N LYS A 67 4.51 -23.80 2.78
CA LYS A 67 4.72 -24.48 4.05
C LYS A 67 4.02 -25.82 3.90
N PHE A 68 4.80 -26.85 3.58
CA PHE A 68 4.38 -28.22 3.79
C PHE A 68 4.47 -28.43 5.30
N PHE A 69 3.31 -28.61 5.93
CA PHE A 69 3.22 -29.19 7.25
C PHE A 69 3.39 -30.71 7.11
#